data_AF-A0A164I7R7-F1
#
_entry.id   AF-A0A164I7R7-F1
#
_cell.length_a   1.000
_cell.length_b   1.000
_cell.length_c   1.000
_cell.angle_alpha   90.00
_cell.angle_beta   90.00
_cell.angle_gamma   90.00
#
_symmetry.space_group_name_H-M   'P 1'
#
loop_
_entity.id
_entity.type
_entity.pdbx_description
1 polymer ?
#
loop_
_entity_poly.entity_id
_entity_poly.type
_entity_poly.pdbx_seq_one_letter_code
_entity_poly.pdbx_strand_id
1 'polypeptide(L)'
;MADRIEAETQHLRNVAGELDGVAGQLDSILSTVSAASTTYWGKWGNDDFGEKFAGGDNGYDKSDSNLQQVVGSRSDLMRSYSSGLRDAAQSLDNMDHGNSDTFQS
;
A
#
# COMPACT_ATOMS: atom_id res chain seq x y z
N MET A 1 -31.14 -14.32 4.09
CA MET A 1 -30.51 -12.98 4.13
C MET A 1 -29.12 -13.10 4.71
N ALA A 2 -28.96 -13.79 5.85
CA ALA A 2 -27.67 -14.18 6.42
C ALA A 2 -26.66 -14.75 5.40
N ASP A 3 -27.02 -15.80 4.64
CA ASP A 3 -26.11 -16.39 3.63
C ASP A 3 -25.56 -15.38 2.59
N ARG A 4 -26.36 -14.36 2.25
CA ARG A 4 -25.95 -13.32 1.31
C ARG A 4 -24.97 -12.33 1.97
N ILE A 5 -25.20 -11.99 3.23
CA ILE A 5 -24.33 -11.11 4.00
C ILE A 5 -22.98 -11.81 4.21
N GLU A 6 -22.97 -13.09 4.60
CA GLU A 6 -21.75 -13.88 4.77
C GLU A 6 -20.93 -13.97 3.47
N ALA A 7 -21.59 -14.20 2.32
CA ALA A 7 -20.92 -14.19 1.02
C ALA A 7 -20.30 -12.81 0.69
N GLU A 8 -20.98 -11.71 1.05
CA GLU A 8 -20.52 -10.35 0.82
C GLU A 8 -19.35 -9.98 1.76
N THR A 9 -19.41 -10.34 3.04
CA THR A 9 -18.31 -10.10 3.99
C THR A 9 -17.08 -10.93 3.66
N GLN A 10 -17.26 -12.16 3.16
CA GLN A 10 -16.15 -12.96 2.62
C GLN A 10 -15.53 -12.30 1.38
N HIS A 11 -16.34 -11.73 0.49
CA HIS A 11 -15.82 -11.01 -0.68
C HIS A 11 -14.98 -9.80 -0.28
N LEU A 12 -15.45 -8.99 0.68
CA LEU A 12 -14.69 -7.85 1.21
C LEU A 12 -13.34 -8.29 1.80
N ARG A 13 -13.31 -9.38 2.56
CA ARG A 13 -12.08 -9.96 3.11
C ARG A 13 -11.11 -10.43 2.03
N ASN A 14 -11.63 -11.02 0.95
CA ASN A 14 -10.80 -11.47 -0.17
C ASN A 14 -10.14 -10.28 -0.87
N VAL A 15 -10.91 -9.23 -1.19
CA VAL A 15 -10.37 -8.00 -1.82
C VAL A 15 -9.36 -7.31 -0.89
N ALA A 16 -9.59 -7.30 0.42
CA ALA A 16 -8.59 -6.81 1.38
C ALA A 16 -7.27 -7.59 1.28
N GLY A 17 -7.33 -8.92 1.19
CA GLY A 17 -6.16 -9.77 0.99
C GLY A 17 -5.42 -9.50 -0.33
N GLU A 18 -6.16 -9.24 -1.41
CA GLU A 18 -5.55 -8.85 -2.70
C GLU A 18 -4.82 -7.50 -2.60
N LEU A 19 -5.41 -6.52 -1.91
CA LEU A 19 -4.79 -5.22 -1.68
C LEU A 19 -3.52 -5.31 -0.83
N ASP A 20 -3.50 -6.19 0.19
CA ASP A 20 -2.28 -6.49 0.93
C ASP A 20 -1.20 -7.10 0.04
N GLY A 21 -1.59 -7.98 -0.89
CA GLY A 21 -0.70 -8.55 -1.89
C GLY A 21 -0.06 -7.47 -2.78
N VAL A 22 -0.87 -6.52 -3.26
CA VAL A 22 -0.38 -5.38 -4.04
C VAL A 22 0.54 -4.48 -3.21
N ALA A 23 0.21 -4.20 -1.95
CA ALA A 23 1.08 -3.45 -1.05
C ALA A 23 2.45 -4.13 -0.89
N GLY A 24 2.47 -5.45 -0.68
CA GLY A 24 3.72 -6.21 -0.58
C GLY A 24 4.57 -6.20 -1.86
N GLN A 25 3.93 -6.18 -3.04
CA GLN A 25 4.64 -6.00 -4.31
C GLN A 25 5.27 -4.61 -4.41
N LEU A 26 4.54 -3.56 -4.01
CA LEU A 26 5.06 -2.19 -3.97
C LEU A 26 6.24 -2.05 -2.99
N ASP A 27 6.17 -2.68 -1.82
CA ASP A 27 7.27 -2.70 -0.86
C ASP A 27 8.52 -3.40 -1.44
N SER A 28 8.32 -4.49 -2.19
CA SER A 28 9.42 -5.21 -2.83
C SER A 28 10.10 -4.38 -3.93
N ILE A 29 9.31 -3.65 -4.72
CA ILE A 29 9.82 -2.69 -5.70
C ILE A 29 10.60 -1.59 -4.99
N LEU A 30 10.03 -0.99 -3.94
CA LEU A 30 10.67 0.06 -3.17
C LEU A 30 12.00 -0.40 -2.57
N SER A 31 12.04 -1.62 -2.01
CA SER A 31 13.27 -2.23 -1.48
C SER A 31 14.35 -2.36 -2.57
N THR A 32 13.97 -2.81 -3.76
CA THR A 32 14.89 -2.95 -4.91
C THR A 32 15.43 -1.60 -5.36
N VAL A 33 14.57 -0.59 -5.49
CA VAL A 33 14.97 0.77 -5.88
C VAL A 33 15.88 1.40 -4.83
N SER A 34 15.52 1.30 -3.55
CA SER A 34 16.31 1.86 -2.45
C SER A 34 17.70 1.21 -2.35
N ALA A 35 17.78 -0.11 -2.51
CA ALA A 35 19.05 -0.84 -2.55
C ALA A 35 19.91 -0.42 -3.74
N ALA A 36 19.32 -0.26 -4.93
CA ALA A 36 20.03 0.21 -6.11
C ALA A 36 20.54 1.65 -5.92
N SER A 37 19.67 2.57 -5.49
CA SER A 37 20.05 3.97 -5.25
C SER A 37 21.22 4.06 -4.27
N THR A 38 21.15 3.34 -3.15
CA THR A 38 22.24 3.29 -2.15
C THR A 38 23.53 2.73 -2.73
N THR A 39 23.46 1.67 -3.55
CA THR A 39 24.64 1.00 -4.13
C THR A 39 25.36 1.86 -5.16
N TYR A 40 24.63 2.72 -5.87
CA TYR A 40 25.17 3.58 -6.92
C TYR A 40 25.31 5.05 -6.51
N TRP A 41 25.04 5.37 -5.25
CA TRP A 41 25.15 6.72 -4.71
C TRP A 41 26.56 7.31 -4.94
N GLY A 42 26.61 8.55 -5.42
CA GLY A 42 27.87 9.28 -5.64
C GLY A 42 28.72 8.77 -6.82
N LYS A 43 28.25 7.81 -7.61
CA LYS A 43 28.99 7.30 -8.80
C LYS A 43 28.84 8.17 -10.05
N TRP A 44 28.27 9.36 -9.91
CA TRP A 44 27.96 10.29 -11.01
C TRP A 44 29.15 11.18 -11.40
N GLY A 45 30.25 11.15 -10.65
CA GLY A 45 31.41 12.03 -10.85
C GLY A 45 31.31 13.31 -10.04
N ASN A 46 32.48 13.90 -9.74
CA ASN A 46 32.61 15.19 -9.02
C ASN A 46 32.97 16.32 -10.00
N ASP A 47 32.61 16.18 -11.27
CA ASP A 47 32.74 17.23 -12.25
C ASP A 47 31.43 18.05 -12.32
N ASP A 48 31.49 19.21 -12.98
CA ASP A 48 30.35 20.12 -13.11
C ASP A 48 29.11 19.43 -13.71
N PHE A 49 29.31 18.39 -14.53
CA PHE A 49 28.23 17.56 -15.05
C PHE A 49 27.62 16.65 -13.97
N GLY A 50 28.44 15.89 -13.24
CA GLY A 50 27.98 15.02 -12.16
C GLY A 50 27.27 15.78 -11.03
N GLU A 51 27.80 16.94 -10.65
CA GLU A 51 27.18 17.80 -9.63
C GLU A 51 25.81 18.32 -10.07
N LYS A 52 25.68 18.78 -11.32
CA LYS A 52 24.38 19.24 -11.87
C LYS A 52 23.38 18.11 -12.05
N PHE A 53 23.86 16.93 -12.45
CA PHE A 53 23.01 15.75 -12.62
C PHE A 53 22.46 15.27 -11.27
N ALA A 54 23.29 15.17 -10.23
CA ALA A 54 22.87 14.69 -8.92
C ALA A 54 22.08 15.75 -8.13
N GLY A 55 22.67 16.93 -7.93
CA GLY A 55 22.24 17.92 -6.95
C GLY A 55 21.41 19.11 -7.48
N GLY A 56 21.14 19.18 -8.79
CA GLY A 56 20.28 20.24 -9.34
C GLY A 56 18.86 20.23 -8.77
N ASP A 57 18.10 21.32 -8.96
CA ASP A 57 16.70 21.44 -8.45
C ASP A 57 15.75 20.34 -8.94
N ASN A 58 16.07 19.72 -10.09
CA ASN A 58 15.42 18.55 -10.67
C ASN A 58 16.43 17.39 -10.87
N GLY A 59 17.49 17.37 -10.06
CA GLY A 59 18.54 16.38 -10.11
C GLY A 59 18.06 15.00 -9.68
N TYR A 60 18.93 14.02 -9.88
CA TYR A 60 18.68 12.62 -9.56
C TYR A 60 18.29 12.44 -8.09
N ASP A 61 18.97 13.09 -7.15
CA ASP A 61 18.78 12.87 -5.71
C ASP A 61 17.34 13.20 -5.27
N LYS A 62 16.82 14.32 -5.76
CA LYS A 62 15.44 14.73 -5.48
C LYS A 62 14.43 13.83 -6.18
N SER A 63 14.73 13.44 -7.42
CA SER A 63 13.86 12.57 -8.21
C SER A 63 13.75 11.17 -7.60
N ASP A 64 14.86 10.59 -7.15
CA ASP A 64 14.94 9.31 -6.46
C ASP A 64 14.16 9.33 -5.14
N SER A 65 14.40 10.35 -4.31
CA SER A 65 13.67 10.54 -3.04
C SER A 65 12.16 10.65 -3.27
N ASN A 66 11.73 11.47 -4.23
CA ASN A 66 10.32 11.64 -4.58
C ASN A 66 9.70 10.32 -5.07
N LEU A 67 10.41 9.58 -5.92
CA LEU A 67 9.91 8.30 -6.45
C LEU A 67 9.72 7.27 -5.34
N GLN A 68 10.71 7.14 -4.46
CA GLN A 68 10.62 6.25 -3.30
C GLN A 68 9.46 6.64 -2.38
N GLN A 69 9.28 7.94 -2.11
CA GLN A 69 8.17 8.44 -1.30
C GLN A 69 6.80 8.16 -1.94
N VAL A 70 6.65 8.40 -3.25
CA VAL A 70 5.39 8.15 -3.96
C VAL A 70 5.04 6.68 -3.93
N VAL A 71 5.98 5.78 -4.21
CA VAL A 71 5.74 4.33 -4.15
C VAL A 71 5.34 3.89 -2.74
N GLY A 72 6.06 4.37 -1.71
CA GLY A 72 5.71 4.11 -0.31
C GLY A 72 4.29 4.55 0.03
N SER A 73 3.90 5.76 -0.38
CA SER A 73 2.55 6.30 -0.13
C SER A 73 1.44 5.46 -0.79
N ARG A 74 1.73 4.84 -1.94
CA ARG A 74 0.77 3.94 -2.62
C ARG A 74 0.64 2.61 -1.88
N SER A 75 1.75 2.07 -1.36
CA SER A 75 1.71 0.88 -0.50
C SER A 75 0.83 1.14 0.73
N ASP A 76 1.04 2.26 1.41
CA ASP A 76 0.24 2.65 2.59
C ASP A 76 -1.24 2.84 2.25
N LEU A 77 -1.55 3.42 1.09
CA LEU A 77 -2.92 3.57 0.62
C LEU A 77 -3.62 2.22 0.40
N MET A 78 -2.93 1.24 -0.20
CA MET A 78 -3.49 -0.11 -0.40
C MET A 78 -3.77 -0.79 0.95
N ARG A 79 -2.87 -0.64 1.93
CA ARG A 79 -3.10 -1.16 3.29
C ARG A 79 -4.27 -0.48 3.99
N SER A 80 -4.42 0.83 3.81
CA SER A 80 -5.56 1.59 4.35
C SER A 80 -6.89 1.08 3.79
N TYR A 81 -6.97 0.85 2.48
CA TYR A 81 -8.15 0.26 1.85
C TYR A 81 -8.41 -1.17 2.32
N SER A 82 -7.36 -1.99 2.43
CA SER A 82 -7.44 -3.35 2.98
C SER A 82 -8.03 -3.36 4.40
N SER A 83 -7.54 -2.49 5.28
CA SER A 83 -8.08 -2.33 6.63
C SER A 83 -9.55 -1.92 6.61
N GLY A 84 -9.91 -0.90 5.83
CA GLY A 84 -11.29 -0.43 5.74
C GLY A 84 -12.28 -1.50 5.26
N LEU A 85 -11.86 -2.37 4.33
CA LEU A 85 -12.69 -3.48 3.87
C LEU A 85 -12.87 -4.56 4.95
N ARG A 86 -11.84 -4.84 5.75
CA ARG A 86 -11.94 -5.75 6.90
C ARG A 86 -12.86 -5.21 7.98
N ASP A 87 -12.75 -3.91 8.27
CA ASP A 87 -13.60 -3.23 9.25
C ASP A 87 -15.06 -3.23 8.78
N ALA A 88 -15.31 -3.00 7.49
CA ALA A 88 -16.64 -3.08 6.89
C ALA A 88 -17.23 -4.50 7.00
N ALA A 89 -16.44 -5.53 6.66
CA ALA A 89 -16.85 -6.92 6.80
C ALA A 89 -17.20 -7.28 8.25
N GLN A 90 -16.38 -6.85 9.22
CA GLN A 90 -16.63 -7.08 10.63
C GLN A 90 -17.91 -6.37 11.11
N SER A 91 -18.14 -5.14 10.66
CA SER A 91 -19.34 -4.37 11.00
C SER A 91 -20.61 -5.05 10.48
N LEU A 92 -20.58 -5.54 9.24
CA LEU A 92 -21.69 -6.28 8.63
C LEU A 92 -22.00 -7.59 9.37
N ASP A 93 -20.98 -8.38 9.71
CA ASP A 93 -21.18 -9.60 10.48
C ASP A 93 -21.78 -9.31 11.87
N ASN A 94 -21.29 -8.27 12.56
CA ASN A 94 -21.83 -7.88 13.87
C ASN A 94 -23.31 -7.45 13.79
N MET A 95 -23.70 -6.75 12.71
CA MET A 95 -25.08 -6.34 12.49
C MET A 95 -26.01 -7.53 12.22
N ASP A 96 -25.55 -8.53 11.48
CA ASP A 96 -26.34 -9.73 11.21
C ASP A 96 -26.55 -10.58 12.47
N HIS A 97 -25.47 -10.81 13.25
CA HIS A 97 -25.55 -11.53 14.52
C HIS A 97 -26.48 -10.82 15.53
N GLY A 98 -26.31 -9.52 15.72
CA GLY A 98 -27.14 -8.74 16.65
C GLY A 98 -28.63 -8.72 16.29
N ASN A 99 -28.95 -8.70 14.99
CA ASN A 99 -30.34 -8.85 14.55
C ASN A 99 -30.85 -10.28 14.81
N SER A 100 -30.06 -11.32 14.50
CA SER A 100 -30.49 -12.71 14.68
C SER A 100 -30.84 -13.06 16.14
N ASP A 101 -30.08 -12.53 17.11
CA ASP A 101 -30.33 -12.73 18.55
C ASP A 101 -31.62 -12.04 19.02
N THR A 102 -31.99 -10.92 18.41
CA THR A 102 -33.17 -10.13 18.79
C THR A 102 -34.48 -10.70 18.21
N PHE A 103 -34.41 -11.44 17.10
CA PHE A 103 -35.58 -12.06 16.46
C PHE A 103 -35.85 -13.51 16.91
N GLN A 104 -34.97 -14.10 17.73
CA GLN A 104 -35.17 -15.43 18.34
C GLN A 104 -35.76 -15.39 19.76
N SER A 105 -36.00 -14.20 20.33
CA SER A 105 -36.70 -13.96 21.61
C SER A 105 -38.12 -13.48 21.40
#